data_AF-A0A935S7N7-F1
#
_entry.id   AF-A0A935S7N7-F1
#
_cell.length_a   1.000
_cell.length_b   1.000
_cell.length_c   1.000
_cell.angle_alpha   90.00
_cell.angle_beta   90.00
_cell.angle_gamma   90.00
#
_symmetry.space_group_name_H-M   'P 1'
#
loop_
_entity.id
_entity.type
_entity.pdbx_description
1 polymer ?
#
loop_
_entity_poly.entity_id
_entity_poly.type
_entity_poly.pdbx_seq_one_letter_code
_entity_poly.pdbx_strand_id
1 'polypeptide(L)'
;MIAFSSWFEMPDNTIEAHYIGMDYELNSKLELYQNILYSFIELAIETGKQKVNLGRTAAEIKTTVGARAHELTCYVQPQNTVSKLICKPFIEFLKPKEWIPRNPFKEEALT
;
A
#
# COMPACT_ATOMS: atom_id res chain seq x y z
N MET A 1 23.98 -5.03 0.08
CA MET A 1 22.55 -5.00 0.45
C MET A 1 21.78 -4.54 -0.78
N ILE A 2 20.86 -5.35 -1.30
CA ILE A 2 20.13 -5.06 -2.57
C ILE A 2 18.68 -4.60 -2.34
N ALA A 3 18.17 -4.78 -1.13
CA ALA A 3 16.87 -4.29 -0.68
C ALA A 3 16.84 -4.15 0.85
N PHE A 4 15.93 -3.32 1.36
CA PHE A 4 15.60 -3.17 2.77
C PHE A 4 14.11 -2.82 2.96
N SER A 5 13.59 -3.12 4.14
CA SER A 5 12.23 -2.77 4.56
C SER A 5 12.20 -2.40 6.05
N SER A 6 11.33 -1.47 6.42
CA SER A 6 11.03 -1.10 7.81
C SER A 6 9.52 -1.07 8.04
N TRP A 7 9.14 -1.30 9.30
CA TRP A 7 7.74 -1.41 9.71
C TRP A 7 7.53 -0.85 11.12
N PHE A 8 6.26 -0.62 11.45
CA PHE A 8 5.79 -0.41 12.81
C PHE A 8 4.88 -1.54 13.26
N GLU A 9 5.00 -1.92 14.53
CA GLU A 9 4.01 -2.75 15.19
C GLU A 9 2.98 -1.88 15.87
N MET A 10 1.73 -2.00 15.44
CA MET A 10 0.64 -1.19 15.96
C MET A 10 -0.07 -1.90 17.11
N PRO A 11 -0.64 -1.14 18.08
CA PRO A 11 -1.40 -1.72 19.19
C PRO A 11 -2.65 -2.52 18.78
N ASP A 12 -3.15 -2.32 17.56
CA ASP A 12 -4.37 -2.94 17.02
C ASP A 12 -4.12 -4.28 16.29
N ASN A 13 -3.00 -4.95 16.60
CA ASN A 13 -2.55 -6.20 15.95
C ASN A 13 -2.27 -6.06 14.45
N THR A 14 -1.77 -4.89 14.03
CA THR A 14 -1.40 -4.60 12.65
C THR A 14 0.12 -4.41 12.51
N ILE A 15 0.70 -4.92 11.42
CA ILE A 15 2.00 -4.48 10.91
C ILE A 15 1.75 -3.35 9.90
N GLU A 16 2.39 -2.20 10.10
CA GLU A 16 2.36 -1.10 9.15
C GLU A 16 3.68 -1.00 8.40
N ALA A 17 3.64 -1.27 7.09
CA ALA A 17 4.79 -1.09 6.22
C ALA A 17 5.13 0.41 6.13
N HIS A 18 6.37 0.77 6.46
CA HIS A 18 6.77 2.17 6.56
C HIS A 18 7.66 2.61 5.39
N TYR A 19 8.91 2.15 5.36
CA TYR A 19 9.85 2.49 4.28
C TYR A 19 10.44 1.24 3.66
N ILE A 20 10.56 1.25 2.35
CA ILE A 20 11.24 0.19 1.59
C ILE A 20 12.22 0.84 0.62
N GLY A 21 13.29 0.14 0.32
CA GLY A 21 14.22 0.53 -0.73
C GLY A 21 14.81 -0.71 -1.38
N MET A 22 15.07 -0.62 -2.67
CA MET A 22 15.58 -1.74 -3.46
C MET A 22 16.37 -1.22 -4.66
N ASP A 23 17.25 -2.07 -5.16
CA ASP A 23 17.91 -1.85 -6.45
C ASP A 23 16.90 -2.09 -7.59
N TYR A 24 16.53 -1.02 -8.30
CA TYR A 24 15.54 -1.07 -9.36
C TYR A 24 16.04 -1.81 -10.62
N GLU A 25 17.35 -1.83 -10.88
CA GLU A 25 17.91 -2.58 -12.01
C GLU A 25 17.80 -4.08 -11.77
N LEU A 26 17.96 -4.51 -10.51
CA LEU A 26 17.83 -5.90 -10.10
C LEU A 26 16.38 -6.33 -9.85
N ASN A 27 15.47 -5.40 -9.56
CA ASN A 27 14.07 -5.72 -9.27
C ASN A 27 13.41 -6.55 -10.38
N SER A 28 13.66 -6.23 -11.65
CA SER A 28 13.08 -6.96 -12.79
C SER A 28 13.55 -8.42 -12.93
N LYS A 29 14.71 -8.76 -12.33
CA LYS A 29 15.31 -10.10 -12.42
C LYS A 29 15.06 -10.92 -11.16
N LEU A 30 14.98 -10.25 -10.01
CA LEU A 30 14.92 -10.87 -8.69
C LEU A 30 13.60 -10.63 -7.97
N GLU A 31 12.66 -9.91 -8.58
CA GLU A 31 11.33 -9.60 -8.02
C GLU A 31 11.40 -9.01 -6.60
N LEU A 32 12.35 -8.08 -6.38
CA LEU A 32 12.68 -7.54 -5.06
C LEU A 32 11.46 -6.91 -4.37
N TYR A 33 10.63 -6.17 -5.10
CA TYR A 33 9.42 -5.55 -4.56
C TYR A 33 8.42 -6.60 -4.08
N GLN A 34 8.18 -7.62 -4.91
CA GLN A 34 7.27 -8.72 -4.60
C GLN A 34 7.76 -9.46 -3.34
N ASN A 35 9.06 -9.73 -3.26
CA ASN A 35 9.68 -10.34 -2.07
C ASN A 35 9.53 -9.48 -0.81
N ILE A 36 9.64 -8.14 -0.92
CA ILE A 36 9.37 -7.23 0.20
C ILE A 36 7.90 -7.30 0.64
N LEU A 37 6.95 -7.44 -0.30
CA LEU A 37 5.54 -7.64 0.09
C LEU A 37 5.36 -8.95 0.86
N TYR A 38 6.00 -10.03 0.42
CA TYR A 38 5.95 -11.31 1.12
C TYR A 38 6.61 -11.27 2.48
N SER A 39 7.72 -10.54 2.65
CA SER A 39 8.39 -10.45 3.95
C SER A 39 7.51 -9.76 5.01
N PHE A 40 6.69 -8.77 4.65
CA PHE A 40 5.72 -8.19 5.58
C PHE A 40 4.61 -9.17 5.98
N ILE A 41 4.19 -10.05 5.07
CA ILE A 41 3.20 -11.08 5.35
C ILE A 41 3.79 -12.15 6.27
N GLU A 42 4.99 -12.63 5.96
CA GLU A 42 5.74 -13.57 6.78
C GLU A 42 5.94 -13.02 8.20
N LEU A 43 6.42 -11.77 8.31
CA LEU A 43 6.58 -11.07 9.58
C LEU A 43 5.27 -11.03 10.39
N ALA A 44 4.14 -10.72 9.76
CA ALA A 44 2.85 -10.68 10.45
C ALA A 44 2.42 -12.07 10.94
N ILE A 45 2.67 -13.12 10.16
CA ILE A 45 2.40 -14.51 10.57
C ILE A 45 3.27 -14.89 11.77
N GLU A 46 4.58 -14.63 11.70
CA GLU A 46 5.54 -14.97 12.75
C GLU A 46 5.26 -14.21 14.07
N THR A 47 4.82 -12.96 13.96
CA THR A 47 4.51 -12.10 15.12
C THR A 47 3.06 -12.20 15.59
N GLY A 48 2.25 -13.09 15.00
CA GLY A 48 0.85 -13.31 15.39
C GLY A 48 -0.09 -12.13 15.12
N LYS A 49 0.27 -11.26 14.18
CA LYS A 49 -0.53 -10.08 13.79
C LYS A 49 -1.60 -10.50 12.79
N GLN A 50 -2.76 -9.87 12.88
CA GLN A 50 -3.92 -10.24 12.06
C GLN A 50 -4.01 -9.45 10.74
N LYS A 51 -3.26 -8.35 10.64
CA LYS A 51 -3.36 -7.41 9.52
C LYS A 51 -1.98 -6.90 9.11
N VAL A 52 -1.85 -6.64 7.81
CA VAL A 52 -0.71 -5.93 7.23
C VAL A 52 -1.25 -4.75 6.44
N ASN A 53 -0.86 -3.54 6.83
CA ASN A 53 -1.10 -2.34 6.05
C ASN A 53 0.11 -2.08 5.15
N LEU A 54 -0.04 -2.33 3.85
CA LEU A 54 1.03 -2.16 2.85
C LEU A 54 1.20 -0.71 2.39
N GLY A 55 0.40 0.22 2.90
CA GLY A 55 0.42 1.64 2.51
C GLY A 55 -0.31 1.93 1.20
N ARG A 56 -0.18 3.17 0.71
CA ARG A 56 -1.11 3.74 -0.31
C ARG A 56 -0.66 3.63 -1.77
N THR A 57 0.65 3.64 -2.03
CA THR A 57 1.20 3.67 -3.41
C THR A 57 1.18 2.29 -4.07
N ALA A 58 1.20 2.21 -5.41
CA ALA A 58 1.29 0.95 -6.16
C ALA A 58 0.17 -0.05 -5.80
N ALA A 59 -1.08 0.40 -5.88
CA ALA A 59 -2.26 -0.38 -5.50
C ALA A 59 -2.36 -1.72 -6.23
N GLU A 60 -2.11 -1.75 -7.54
CA GLU A 60 -2.27 -2.95 -8.37
C GLU A 60 -1.40 -4.13 -7.89
N ILE A 61 -0.09 -3.94 -7.73
CA ILE A 61 0.82 -5.01 -7.30
C ILE A 61 0.48 -5.51 -5.89
N LYS A 62 -0.01 -4.66 -4.99
CA LYS A 62 -0.39 -5.08 -3.64
C LYS A 62 -1.56 -6.05 -3.66
N THR A 63 -2.48 -5.91 -4.61
CA THR A 63 -3.60 -6.85 -4.72
C THR A 63 -3.15 -8.25 -5.16
N THR A 64 -1.99 -8.40 -5.83
CA THR A 64 -1.46 -9.72 -6.22
C THR A 64 -1.01 -10.57 -5.04
N VAL A 65 -0.80 -9.97 -3.86
CA VAL A 65 -0.53 -10.70 -2.61
C VAL A 65 -1.77 -10.84 -1.72
N GLY A 66 -2.95 -10.51 -2.24
CA GLY A 66 -4.23 -10.65 -1.53
C GLY A 66 -4.65 -9.40 -0.76
N ALA A 67 -3.95 -8.28 -0.91
CA ALA A 67 -4.36 -7.04 -0.27
C ALA A 67 -5.70 -6.55 -0.84
N ARG A 68 -6.57 -6.09 0.05
CA ARG A 68 -7.85 -5.47 -0.32
C ARG A 68 -7.73 -3.97 -0.18
N ALA A 69 -8.20 -3.23 -1.19
CA ALA A 69 -8.23 -1.78 -1.13
C ALA A 69 -9.20 -1.31 -0.03
N HIS A 70 -8.79 -0.27 0.70
CA HIS A 70 -9.63 0.41 1.67
C HIS A 70 -9.75 1.88 1.27
N GLU A 71 -10.97 2.37 1.10
CA GLU A 71 -11.21 3.76 0.76
C GLU A 71 -10.93 4.66 1.96
N LEU A 72 -10.12 5.71 1.74
CA LEU A 72 -9.77 6.68 2.75
C LEU A 72 -10.40 8.03 2.42
N THR A 73 -11.05 8.63 3.41
CA THR A 73 -11.64 9.96 3.27
C THR A 73 -10.63 11.04 3.68
N CYS A 74 -10.35 11.98 2.77
CA CYS A 74 -9.56 13.16 3.06
C CYS A 74 -10.49 14.37 3.25
N TYR A 75 -10.42 15.00 4.42
CA TYR A 75 -11.17 16.22 4.73
C TYR A 75 -10.25 17.44 4.63
N VAL A 76 -10.66 18.44 3.85
CA VAL A 76 -9.91 19.69 3.66
C VAL A 76 -10.85 20.87 3.89
N GLN A 77 -10.52 21.73 4.86
CA GLN A 77 -11.30 22.93 5.18
C GLN A 77 -10.44 24.20 5.02
N PRO A 78 -10.49 24.88 3.87
CA PRO A 78 -9.76 26.12 3.65
C PRO A 78 -10.28 27.25 4.55
N GLN A 79 -9.37 27.90 5.28
CA GLN A 79 -9.73 28.90 6.31
C GLN A 79 -9.70 30.36 5.79
N ASN A 80 -9.17 30.60 4.58
CA ASN A 80 -9.06 31.95 4.01
C ASN A 80 -9.24 31.97 2.49
N THR A 81 -9.32 33.17 1.90
CA THR A 81 -9.57 33.35 0.47
C THR A 81 -8.48 32.73 -0.40
N VAL A 82 -7.21 32.84 -0.01
CA VAL A 82 -6.07 32.29 -0.76
C VAL A 82 -6.10 30.76 -0.78
N SER A 83 -6.32 30.13 0.37
CA SER A 83 -6.44 28.66 0.47
C SER A 83 -7.64 28.12 -0.28
N LYS A 84 -8.78 28.82 -0.28
CA LYS A 84 -9.94 28.45 -1.11
C LYS A 84 -9.60 28.44 -2.60
N LEU A 85 -8.83 29.42 -3.06
CA LEU A 85 -8.41 29.54 -4.45
C LEU A 85 -7.45 28.41 -4.87
N ILE A 86 -6.50 28.04 -4.01
CA ILE A 86 -5.49 27.01 -4.30
C ILE A 86 -6.02 25.58 -4.08
N CYS A 87 -7.03 25.40 -3.22
CA CYS A 87 -7.55 24.08 -2.85
C CYS A 87 -8.09 23.30 -4.06
N LYS A 88 -8.87 23.94 -4.92
CA LYS A 88 -9.47 23.28 -6.09
C LYS A 88 -8.42 22.70 -7.07
N PRO A 89 -7.46 23.48 -7.62
CA PRO A 89 -6.45 22.93 -8.52
C PRO A 89 -5.55 21.89 -7.82
N PHE A 90 -5.30 22.05 -6.52
CA PHE A 90 -4.53 21.08 -5.75
C PHE A 90 -5.23 19.71 -5.64
N ILE A 91 -6.53 19.69 -5.36
CA ILE A 91 -7.31 18.44 -5.29
C ILE A 91 -7.37 17.76 -6.66
N GLU A 92 -7.57 18.53 -7.74
CA GLU A 92 -7.59 17.98 -9.10
C GLU A 92 -6.23 17.36 -9.48
N PHE A 93 -5.13 17.99 -9.08
CA PHE A 93 -3.78 17.46 -9.27
C PHE A 93 -3.53 16.15 -8.51
N LEU A 94 -4.13 15.98 -7.33
CA LEU A 94 -3.97 14.79 -6.49
C LEU A 94 -4.84 13.60 -6.90
N LYS A 95 -5.67 13.72 -7.94
CA LYS A 95 -6.55 12.62 -8.37
C LYS A 95 -5.73 11.36 -8.65
N PRO A 96 -6.00 10.24 -7.95
CA PRO A 96 -5.28 9.00 -8.18
C PRO A 96 -5.59 8.49 -9.59
N LYS A 97 -4.61 7.83 -10.20
CA LYS A 97 -4.81 7.12 -11.46
C LYS A 97 -5.75 5.94 -11.23
N GLU A 98 -6.56 5.63 -12.24
CA GLU A 98 -7.29 4.37 -12.29
C GLU A 98 -6.30 3.21 -12.25
N TRP A 99 -6.67 2.15 -11.54
CA TRP A 99 -5.87 0.94 -11.38
C TRP A 99 -6.81 -0.26 -11.37
N ILE A 100 -6.30 -1.41 -11.79
CA ILE A 100 -7.09 -2.63 -11.93
C ILE A 100 -6.77 -3.56 -10.77
N PRO A 101 -7.75 -3.95 -9.94
CA PRO A 101 -7.52 -4.94 -8.89
C PRO A 101 -7.26 -6.33 -9.47
N ARG A 102 -6.31 -7.06 -8.87
CA ARG A 102 -6.02 -8.45 -9.17
C ARG A 102 -6.36 -9.32 -7.98
N ASN A 103 -6.83 -10.55 -8.23
CA ASN A 103 -7.12 -11.52 -7.18
C ASN A 103 -6.21 -12.75 -7.36
N PRO A 104 -5.31 -13.06 -6.40
CA PRO A 104 -4.44 -14.23 -6.49
C PRO A 104 -5.12 -15.52 -6.03
N PHE A 105 -6.29 -15.43 -5.39
CA PHE A 105 -7.00 -16.59 -4.89
C PHE A 105 -7.96 -17.13 -5.95
N LYS A 106 -8.15 -18.45 -5.95
CA LYS A 106 -9.17 -19.09 -6.79
C LYS A 106 -10.54 -18.56 -6.39
N GLU A 107 -11.38 -18.28 -7.39
CA GLU A 107 -12.79 -18.01 -7.16
C GLU A 107 -13.46 -19.35 -6.82
N GLU A 108 -13.85 -19.54 -5.55
CA GLU A 108 -14.75 -20.62 -5.20
C GLU A 108 -16.11 -20.29 -5.82
N ALA A 109 -16.61 -21.17 -6.69
CA ALA A 109 -17.99 -21.09 -7.14
C ALA A 109 -18.88 -21.20 -5.90
N LEU A 110 -19.63 -20.16 -5.59
CA LEU A 110 -20.66 -20.16 -4.55
C LEU A 110 -21.70 -21.24 -4.91
N THR A 111 -21.51 -22.46 -4.41
CA THR A 111 -22.53 -23.52 -4.34
C THR A 111 -23.37 -23.37 -3.08
#